data_AF-A0A4Q3YL41-F1
#
_entry.id   AF-A0A4Q3YL41-F1
#
_cell.length_a   1.000
_cell.length_b   1.000
_cell.length_c   1.000
_cell.angle_alpha   90.00
_cell.angle_beta   90.00
_cell.angle_gamma   90.00
#
_symmetry.space_group_name_H-M   'P 1'
#
loop_
_entity.id
_entity.type
_entity.pdbx_description
1 polymer ?
#
loop_
_entity_poly.entity_id
_entity_poly.type
_entity_poly.pdbx_seq_one_letter_code
_entity_poly.pdbx_strand_id
1 'polypeptide(L)'
;WEARLRVTVPAISHGIFGAAIFSFLASWDEVVLAIFMASPTLQTLPVKIWSTLRQDLTPVIAAASTLLIAFTILLMVLAAIFRKGKKS
;
A
#
# COMPACT_ATOMS: atom_id res chain seq x y z
N TRP A 1 10.72 -27.55 34.00
CA TRP A 1 10.07 -26.42 33.31
C TRP A 1 10.82 -25.11 33.58
N GLU A 2 11.31 -24.89 34.80
CA GLU A 2 12.08 -23.69 35.17
C GLU A 2 13.31 -23.41 34.28
N ALA A 3 14.11 -24.44 33.97
CA ALA A 3 15.29 -24.26 33.11
C ALA A 3 14.95 -23.74 31.70
N ARG A 4 13.80 -24.12 31.12
CA ARG A 4 13.40 -23.62 29.80
C ARG A 4 13.05 -22.12 29.84
N LEU A 5 12.33 -21.69 30.87
CA LEU A 5 11.91 -20.30 31.02
C LEU A 5 13.05 -19.38 31.50
N ARG A 6 13.98 -19.89 32.31
CA ARG A 6 15.08 -19.09 32.88
C ARG A 6 16.38 -19.13 32.09
N VAL A 7 16.62 -20.19 31.31
CA VAL A 7 17.87 -20.37 30.55
C VAL A 7 17.62 -20.28 29.06
N THR A 8 16.71 -21.10 28.53
CA THR A 8 16.47 -21.17 27.08
C THR A 8 15.81 -19.90 26.54
N VAL A 9 14.69 -19.46 27.13
CA VAL A 9 13.93 -18.28 26.66
C VAL A 9 14.76 -16.99 26.66
N PRO A 10 15.53 -16.66 27.71
CA PRO A 10 16.38 -15.47 27.71
C PRO A 10 17.55 -15.59 26.72
N ALA A 11 18.12 -16.79 26.54
CA ALA A 11 19.21 -17.02 25.58
C ALA A 11 18.77 -16.79 24.13
N ILE A 12 17.53 -17.13 23.77
CA ILE A 12 16.98 -16.90 22.42
C ILE A 12 16.08 -15.65 22.34
N SER A 13 16.07 -14.81 23.37
CA SER A 13 15.15 -13.66 23.50
C SER A 13 15.19 -12.70 22.30
N HIS A 14 16.39 -12.40 21.80
CA HIS A 14 16.59 -11.57 20.62
C HIS A 14 16.00 -12.22 19.35
N GLY A 15 16.12 -13.54 19.22
CA GLY A 15 15.50 -14.31 18.14
C GLY A 15 13.99 -14.34 18.24
N ILE A 16 13.44 -14.50 19.44
CA ILE A 16 12.00 -14.41 19.71
C ILE A 16 11.48 -13.01 19.35
N PHE A 17 12.22 -11.96 19.70
CA PHE A 17 11.86 -10.59 19.38
C PHE A 17 11.81 -10.37 17.86
N GLY A 18 12.82 -10.85 17.12
CA GLY A 18 12.81 -10.84 15.66
C GLY A 18 11.61 -11.61 15.10
N ALA A 19 11.38 -12.84 15.56
CA ALA A 19 10.24 -13.65 15.13
C ALA A 19 8.89 -13.02 15.45
N ALA A 20 8.75 -12.30 16.57
CA ALA A 20 7.54 -11.57 16.93
C ALA A 20 7.25 -10.44 15.94
N ILE A 21 8.28 -9.67 15.55
CA ILE A 21 8.14 -8.60 14.55
C ILE A 21 7.78 -9.20 13.18
N PHE A 22 8.50 -10.22 12.73
CA PHE A 22 8.22 -10.85 11.43
C PHE A 22 6.84 -11.51 11.38
N SER A 23 6.41 -12.15 12.45
CA SER A 23 5.06 -12.72 12.55
C SER A 23 3.97 -11.64 12.52
N PHE A 24 4.19 -10.52 13.20
CA PHE A 24 3.30 -9.36 13.14
C PHE A 24 3.22 -8.79 11.72
N LEU A 25 4.36 -8.57 11.06
CA LEU A 25 4.42 -8.08 9.68
C LEU A 25 3.75 -9.04 8.70
N ALA A 26 3.97 -10.35 8.86
CA ALA A 26 3.32 -11.36 8.04
C ALA A 26 1.79 -11.32 8.22
N SER A 27 1.29 -11.19 9.45
CA SER A 27 -0.15 -11.02 9.70
C SER A 27 -0.71 -9.72 9.14
N TRP A 28 0.11 -8.68 8.99
CA TRP A 28 -0.31 -7.40 8.44
C TRP A 28 -0.52 -7.47 6.92
N ASP A 29 0.26 -8.29 6.21
CA ASP A 29 0.19 -8.45 4.75
C ASP A 29 -1.06 -9.23 4.28
N GLU A 30 -1.70 -9.97 5.18
CA GLU A 30 -2.90 -10.76 4.89
C GLU A 30 -4.19 -9.93 4.69
N VAL A 31 -4.09 -8.62 4.46
CA VAL A 31 -5.25 -7.72 4.32
C VAL A 31 -6.18 -8.16 3.19
N VAL A 32 -5.64 -8.74 2.12
CA VAL A 32 -6.42 -9.20 0.96
C VAL A 32 -7.38 -10.33 1.36
N LEU A 33 -6.89 -11.36 2.06
CA LEU A 33 -7.74 -12.44 2.58
C LEU A 33 -8.67 -11.93 3.69
N ALA A 34 -8.17 -11.06 4.56
CA ALA A 34 -8.94 -10.51 5.66
C ALA A 34 -10.15 -9.70 5.18
N ILE A 35 -10.09 -9.00 4.03
CA ILE A 35 -11.25 -8.29 3.45
C ILE A 35 -12.38 -9.26 3.08
N PHE A 36 -12.06 -10.46 2.58
CA PHE A 36 -13.08 -11.45 2.21
C PHE A 36 -13.70 -12.16 3.42
N MET A 37 -12.96 -12.22 4.55
CA MET A 37 -13.45 -12.79 5.81
C MET A 37 -14.05 -11.74 6.76
N ALA A 38 -13.74 -10.46 6.57
CA ALA A 38 -14.20 -9.38 7.43
C ALA A 38 -15.71 -9.15 7.26
N SER A 39 -16.37 -8.91 8.39
CA SER A 39 -17.78 -8.50 8.41
C SER A 39 -17.89 -6.98 8.55
N PRO A 40 -18.98 -6.33 8.11
CA PRO A 40 -19.17 -4.88 8.23
C PRO A 40 -19.04 -4.34 9.66
N THR A 41 -19.32 -5.17 10.66
CA THR A 41 -19.23 -4.84 12.09
C THR A 41 -17.86 -5.12 12.72
N LEU A 42 -17.02 -5.93 12.08
CA LEU A 42 -15.72 -6.37 12.61
C LEU A 42 -14.68 -6.30 11.50
N GLN A 43 -14.05 -5.13 11.39
CA GLN A 43 -12.89 -4.91 10.50
C GLN A 43 -11.62 -4.80 11.32
N THR A 44 -10.58 -5.51 10.89
CA THR A 44 -9.23 -5.37 11.47
C THR A 44 -8.64 -4.01 11.07
N LEU A 45 -7.66 -3.51 11.85
CA LEU A 45 -7.01 -2.22 11.60
C LEU A 45 -6.51 -2.05 10.15
N PRO A 46 -5.80 -3.03 9.53
CA PRO A 46 -5.31 -2.89 8.16
C PRO A 46 -6.46 -2.81 7.15
N VAL A 47 -7.51 -3.63 7.35
CA VAL A 47 -8.70 -3.64 6.48
C VAL A 47 -9.42 -2.31 6.51
N LYS A 48 -9.51 -1.66 7.68
CA LYS A 48 -10.12 -0.34 7.81
C LYS A 48 -9.30 0.76 7.15
N ILE A 49 -7.97 0.73 7.28
CA ILE A 49 -7.08 1.68 6.59
C ILE A 49 -7.25 1.51 5.06
N TRP A 50 -7.25 0.28 4.57
CA TRP A 50 -7.45 -0.02 3.16
C TRP A 50 -8.82 0.42 2.62
N SER A 51 -9.89 0.12 3.36
CA SER A 51 -11.26 0.48 2.96
C SER A 51 -11.47 1.99 2.93
N THR A 52 -10.95 2.70 3.93
CA THR A 52 -11.00 4.18 4.00
C THR A 52 -10.24 4.80 2.82
N LEU A 53 -9.00 4.34 2.55
CA LEU A 53 -8.24 4.82 1.38
C LEU A 53 -8.98 4.57 0.07
N ARG A 54 -9.63 3.41 -0.09
CA ARG A 54 -10.40 3.10 -1.30
C ARG A 54 -11.69 3.90 -1.43
N GLN A 55 -12.30 4.31 -0.31
CA GLN A 55 -13.47 5.19 -0.30
C GLN A 55 -13.10 6.66 -0.57
N ASP A 56 -11.94 7.11 -0.05
CA ASP A 56 -11.39 8.46 -0.27
C ASP A 56 -10.69 8.63 -1.63
N LEU A 57 -10.30 7.52 -2.28
CA LEU A 57 -10.04 7.45 -3.71
C LEU A 57 -11.35 7.60 -4.49
N THR A 58 -12.05 8.72 -4.27
CA THR A 58 -13.01 9.21 -5.26
C THR A 58 -12.27 9.22 -6.60
N PRO A 59 -12.89 8.68 -7.68
CA PRO A 59 -12.24 8.57 -8.99
C PRO A 59 -11.77 9.92 -9.54
N VAL A 60 -12.12 11.02 -8.87
CA VAL A 60 -11.67 12.39 -9.07
C VAL A 60 -10.14 12.52 -9.14
N ILE A 61 -9.36 11.93 -8.22
CA ILE A 61 -7.89 12.11 -8.24
C ILE A 61 -7.26 11.35 -9.42
N ALA A 62 -7.75 10.14 -9.69
CA ALA A 62 -7.32 9.36 -10.85
C ALA A 62 -7.71 10.07 -12.17
N ALA A 63 -8.94 10.59 -12.26
CA ALA A 63 -9.42 11.36 -13.41
C ALA A 63 -8.67 12.69 -13.61
N ALA A 64 -8.37 13.42 -12.54
CA ALA A 64 -7.55 14.63 -12.61
C ALA A 64 -6.13 14.32 -13.11
N SER A 65 -5.54 13.23 -12.63
CA SER A 65 -4.21 12.78 -13.05
C SER A 65 -4.18 12.43 -14.54
N THR A 66 -5.18 11.70 -15.05
CA THR A 66 -5.25 11.36 -16.48
C THR A 66 -5.50 12.60 -17.35
N LEU A 67 -6.32 13.55 -16.91
CA LEU A 67 -6.54 14.82 -17.62
C LEU A 67 -5.26 15.66 -17.71
N LEU A 68 -4.49 15.76 -16.62
CA LEU A 68 -3.21 16.47 -16.62
C LEU A 68 -2.18 15.82 -17.55
N ILE A 69 -2.11 14.48 -17.55
CA ILE A 69 -1.24 13.74 -18.47
C ILE A 69 -1.66 13.99 -19.93
N ALA A 70 -2.96 13.87 -20.22
CA ALA A 70 -3.50 14.12 -21.56
C ALA A 70 -3.21 15.56 -22.03
N PHE A 71 -3.37 16.55 -21.13
CA PHE A 71 -3.05 17.94 -21.40
C PHE A 71 -1.57 18.15 -21.72
N THR A 72 -0.69 17.51 -20.95
CA THR A 72 0.77 17.58 -21.17
C THR A 72 1.15 16.98 -22.53
N ILE A 73 0.58 15.83 -22.89
CA ILE A 73 0.78 15.19 -24.20
C ILE A 73 0.28 16.11 -25.32
N LEU A 74 -0.90 16.72 -25.16
CA LEU A 74 -1.47 17.63 -26.14
C LEU A 74 -0.52 18.83 -26.39
N LEU A 75 -0.01 19.45 -25.33
CA LEU A 75 0.94 20.56 -25.44
C LEU A 75 2.23 20.12 -26.14
N MET A 76 2.77 18.94 -25.83
CA MET A 76 3.95 18.40 -26.51
C MET A 76 3.71 18.17 -28.01
N VAL A 77 2.56 17.61 -28.38
CA VAL A 77 2.19 17.36 -29.78
C VAL A 77 2.05 18.67 -30.54
N LEU A 78 1.34 19.66 -29.95
CA LEU A 78 1.22 20.99 -30.54
C LEU A 78 2.60 21.63 -30.74
N ALA A 79 3.45 21.63 -29.70
CA ALA A 79 4.81 22.15 -29.79
C ALA A 79 5.64 21.42 -30.87
N ALA A 80 5.49 20.10 -31.01
CA ALA A 80 6.16 19.34 -32.05
C ALA A 80 5.70 19.71 -33.47
N ILE A 81 4.40 19.95 -33.66
CA ILE A 81 3.83 20.38 -34.95
C ILE A 81 4.29 21.81 -35.29
N PHE A 82 4.23 22.75 -34.33
CA PHE A 82 4.73 24.13 -34.53
C PHE A 82 6.23 24.16 -34.83
N ARG A 83 7.03 23.29 -34.19
CA ARG A 83 8.47 23.17 -34.48
C ARG A 83 8.72 22.62 -35.89
N LYS A 84 7.87 21.72 -36.39
CA LYS A 84 7.98 21.17 -37.75
C LYS A 84 7.65 22.21 -38.83
N GLY A 85 6.69 23.10 -38.57
CA GLY A 85 6.32 24.19 -39.48
C GLY A 85 7.37 25.31 -39.62
N LYS A 86 8.30 25.45 -38.66
CA LYS A 86 9.37 26.47 -38.70
C LYS A 86 10.65 26.01 -39.42
N LYS A 87 10.68 24.75 -39.90
CA LYS A 87 11.85 24.13 -40.54
C LYS A 87 11.66 23.90 -42.05
N SER A 88 10.63 24.49 -42.66
CA SER A 88 10.39 24.52 -44.10
C SER A 88 10.36 25.96 -44.60
#